data_AF-A0A2T2VT58-F1
#
_entry.id   AF-A0A2T2VT58-F1
#
_cell.length_a   1.000
_cell.length_b   1.000
_cell.length_c   1.000
_cell.angle_alpha   90.00
_cell.angle_beta   90.00
_cell.angle_gamma   90.00
#
_symmetry.space_group_name_H-M   'P 1'
#
loop_
_entity.id
_entity.type
_entity.pdbx_description
1 polymer ?
#
loop_
_entity_poly.entity_id
_entity_poly.type
_entity_poly.pdbx_seq_one_letter_code
_entity_poly.pdbx_strand_id
1 'polypeptide(L)'
;MKLTESRCPKTELGFTIKMMRIWVLIFFIKTKPSNPVLRDRIHALWNPECYHGWNKSKKFFEGWYYKIISADQKHALAIIPGIAMDEDGTKQAFIQVLDGRNLKASYHKFDAQDFKPNPKKHDLEILGNRFTSDSIELDLPNLKGSLRFKNLNPWSSSWSSPGIMGPFSFVPFMECYHGILSMDHNIEGSLEHNGEIISFDQGKGYMEKDWGHSFPEGYVWMQSNHFSKPGISVKASIAKIPWLGSSFIGHIAGVLIDGELIEFTTYNGTRLKHCSISEKQVCLQMENKHYALSINATREKATALAAPISGFMDARIEESMNAHIQVQLTDKKTGKIILEDIGSSAGIEVAGNHELLLK
;
A
#
# COMPACT_ATOMS: atom_id res chain seq x y z
N MET A 1 -21.83 -25.72 24.33
CA MET A 1 -21.53 -26.08 22.92
C MET A 1 -20.09 -25.65 22.66
N LYS A 2 -19.14 -26.60 22.62
CA LYS A 2 -17.71 -26.30 22.49
C LYS A 2 -17.45 -25.77 21.08
N LEU A 3 -17.05 -24.50 20.98
CA LEU A 3 -16.45 -23.93 19.77
C LEU A 3 -15.14 -24.65 19.54
N THR A 4 -15.11 -25.48 18.51
CA THR A 4 -13.88 -26.07 17.98
C THR A 4 -13.03 -24.95 17.40
N GLU A 5 -11.90 -24.67 18.04
CA GLU A 5 -10.80 -23.90 17.45
C GLU A 5 -10.40 -24.55 16.12
N SER A 6 -10.61 -23.84 15.01
CA SER A 6 -10.01 -24.19 13.73
C SER A 6 -8.50 -23.98 13.83
N ARG A 7 -7.76 -25.07 13.98
CA ARG A 7 -6.29 -25.06 13.91
C ARG A 7 -5.86 -24.56 12.54
N CYS A 8 -5.25 -23.38 12.49
CA CYS A 8 -4.52 -22.86 11.34
C CYS A 8 -3.44 -23.88 10.89
N PRO A 9 -3.33 -24.24 9.60
CA PRO A 9 -2.30 -25.15 9.09
C PRO A 9 -0.96 -24.40 8.98
N LYS A 10 -0.40 -24.02 10.14
CA LYS A 10 0.89 -23.30 10.25
C LYS A 10 2.05 -24.07 9.62
N THR A 11 1.96 -25.40 9.61
CA THR A 11 2.94 -26.30 8.99
C THR A 11 2.87 -26.25 7.48
N GLU A 12 1.68 -26.12 6.87
CA GLU A 12 1.55 -26.09 5.40
C GLU A 12 1.96 -24.73 4.83
N LEU A 13 1.60 -23.61 5.46
CA LEU A 13 2.00 -22.28 4.99
C LEU A 13 3.53 -22.09 5.08
N GLY A 14 4.14 -22.49 6.21
CA GLY A 14 5.60 -22.44 6.39
C GLY A 14 6.36 -23.38 5.44
N PHE A 15 5.82 -24.56 5.17
CA PHE A 15 6.39 -25.51 4.20
C PHE A 15 6.28 -25.01 2.75
N THR A 16 5.14 -24.41 2.40
CA THR A 16 4.88 -23.84 1.07
C THR A 16 5.80 -22.65 0.76
N ILE A 17 5.97 -21.73 1.73
CA ILE A 17 6.91 -20.59 1.59
C ILE A 17 8.34 -21.10 1.35
N LYS A 18 8.76 -22.16 2.06
CA LYS A 18 10.09 -22.76 1.89
C LYS A 18 10.25 -23.46 0.54
N MET A 19 9.23 -24.15 0.06
CA MET A 19 9.22 -24.76 -1.27
C MET A 19 9.21 -23.73 -2.40
N MET A 20 8.46 -22.63 -2.27
CA MET A 20 8.47 -21.52 -3.24
C MET A 20 9.86 -20.89 -3.39
N ARG A 21 10.58 -20.68 -2.29
CA ARG A 21 11.97 -20.19 -2.33
C ARG A 21 12.89 -21.10 -3.16
N ILE A 22 12.70 -22.42 -3.09
CA ILE A 22 13.48 -23.41 -3.85
C ILE A 22 13.04 -23.44 -5.32
N TRP A 23 11.73 -23.34 -5.59
CA TRP A 23 11.18 -23.37 -6.94
C TRP A 23 11.60 -22.15 -7.78
N VAL A 24 11.59 -20.94 -7.17
CA VAL A 24 12.06 -19.71 -7.81
C VAL A 24 13.54 -19.83 -8.18
N LEU A 25 14.36 -20.46 -7.33
CA LEU A 25 15.78 -20.68 -7.64
C LEU A 25 15.96 -21.60 -8.87
N ILE A 26 15.13 -22.64 -9.00
CA ILE A 26 15.24 -23.64 -10.07
C ILE A 26 14.66 -23.14 -11.40
N PHE A 27 13.54 -22.41 -11.37
CA PHE A 27 12.85 -21.94 -12.58
C PHE A 27 13.65 -20.87 -13.34
N PHE A 28 14.32 -19.97 -12.61
CA PHE A 28 15.01 -18.81 -13.20
C PHE A 28 16.44 -19.10 -13.70
N ILE A 29 17.16 -20.08 -13.11
CA ILE A 29 18.50 -20.46 -13.59
C ILE A 29 18.45 -21.09 -14.99
N LYS A 30 17.30 -21.65 -15.41
CA LYS A 30 17.17 -22.39 -16.67
C LYS A 30 16.53 -21.63 -17.84
N THR A 31 16.04 -20.40 -17.65
CA THR A 31 15.28 -19.72 -18.72
C THR A 31 15.78 -18.28 -18.96
N LYS A 32 16.37 -18.03 -20.14
CA LYS A 32 16.45 -16.67 -20.71
C LYS A 32 15.20 -16.47 -21.57
N PRO A 33 14.20 -15.71 -21.12
CA PRO A 33 12.98 -15.54 -21.90
C PRO A 33 13.31 -14.82 -23.22
N SER A 34 12.86 -15.35 -24.35
CA SER A 34 12.95 -14.67 -25.66
C SER A 34 11.80 -13.68 -25.89
N ASN A 35 10.68 -13.85 -25.17
CA ASN A 35 9.49 -13.01 -25.28
C ASN A 35 9.65 -11.71 -24.44
N PRO A 36 9.54 -10.50 -25.05
CA PRO A 36 9.73 -9.22 -24.35
C PRO A 36 8.75 -9.04 -23.18
N VAL A 37 7.47 -9.40 -23.34
CA VAL A 37 6.48 -9.26 -22.27
C VAL A 37 6.80 -10.15 -21.06
N LEU A 38 7.34 -11.34 -21.30
CA LEU A 38 7.76 -12.21 -20.20
C LEU A 38 8.94 -11.61 -19.42
N ARG A 39 9.85 -10.89 -20.10
CA ARG A 39 10.94 -10.17 -19.44
C ARG A 39 10.41 -9.03 -18.57
N ASP A 40 9.44 -8.27 -19.06
CA ASP A 40 8.87 -7.14 -18.32
C ASP A 40 8.11 -7.60 -17.07
N ARG A 41 7.36 -8.70 -17.17
CA ARG A 41 6.69 -9.33 -16.00
C ARG A 41 7.68 -9.84 -14.96
N ILE A 42 8.79 -10.43 -15.42
CA ILE A 42 9.87 -10.89 -14.56
C ILE A 42 10.55 -9.70 -13.90
N HIS A 43 10.80 -8.62 -14.63
CA HIS A 43 11.38 -7.40 -14.09
C HIS A 43 10.49 -6.80 -13.00
N ALA A 44 9.20 -6.64 -13.28
CA ALA A 44 8.22 -6.07 -12.35
C ALA A 44 8.13 -6.84 -11.01
N LEU A 45 8.32 -8.16 -11.03
CA LEU A 45 8.28 -9.00 -9.82
C LEU A 45 9.27 -8.57 -8.72
N TRP A 46 10.44 -8.04 -9.09
CA TRP A 46 11.43 -7.49 -8.13
C TRP A 46 11.42 -5.96 -8.05
N ASN A 47 10.62 -5.31 -8.89
CA ASN A 47 10.51 -3.86 -9.00
C ASN A 47 9.02 -3.49 -8.90
N PRO A 48 8.45 -3.52 -7.68
CA PRO A 48 7.01 -3.36 -7.46
C PRO A 48 6.46 -2.05 -8.03
N GLU A 49 7.28 -1.01 -8.15
CA GLU A 49 6.95 0.27 -8.74
C GLU A 49 6.62 0.21 -10.24
N CYS A 50 7.10 -0.81 -10.96
CA CYS A 50 6.84 -0.96 -12.40
C CYS A 50 5.42 -1.45 -12.68
N TYR A 51 4.94 -1.29 -13.92
CA TYR A 51 3.64 -1.83 -14.36
C TYR A 51 3.63 -3.36 -14.36
N HIS A 52 2.56 -3.97 -13.82
CA HIS A 52 2.38 -5.42 -13.68
C HIS A 52 1.30 -5.99 -14.62
N GLY A 53 0.49 -5.13 -15.23
CA GLY A 53 -0.60 -5.51 -16.12
C GLY A 53 -0.20 -5.94 -17.55
N TRP A 54 1.07 -6.23 -17.82
CA TRP A 54 1.49 -6.70 -19.15
C TRP A 54 0.73 -7.97 -19.57
N ASN A 55 0.13 -7.95 -20.77
CA ASN A 55 -0.80 -8.96 -21.31
C ASN A 55 -2.12 -9.13 -20.54
N LYS A 56 -2.49 -8.21 -19.64
CA LYS A 56 -3.84 -8.19 -19.06
C LYS A 56 -4.79 -7.45 -20.00
N SER A 57 -5.98 -8.01 -20.17
CA SER A 57 -7.03 -7.44 -21.01
C SER A 57 -8.38 -7.28 -20.31
N LYS A 58 -8.56 -7.92 -19.15
CA LYS A 58 -9.80 -7.95 -18.36
C LYS A 58 -9.50 -8.34 -16.91
N LYS A 59 -10.44 -8.08 -16.01
CA LYS A 59 -10.37 -8.38 -14.55
C LYS A 59 -9.04 -7.94 -13.96
N PHE A 60 -8.68 -6.69 -14.21
CA PHE A 60 -7.39 -6.17 -13.78
C PHE A 60 -7.47 -4.69 -13.42
N PHE A 61 -6.96 -4.35 -12.25
CA PHE A 61 -6.68 -2.97 -11.89
C PHE A 61 -5.22 -2.84 -11.49
N GLU A 62 -4.68 -1.64 -11.65
CA GLU A 62 -3.39 -1.26 -11.13
C GLU A 62 -3.37 0.25 -10.88
N GLY A 63 -2.92 0.66 -9.70
CA GLY A 63 -2.85 2.06 -9.30
C GLY A 63 -1.69 2.34 -8.36
N TRP A 64 -1.13 3.54 -8.46
CA TRP A 64 -0.08 4.05 -7.58
C TRP A 64 -0.69 5.13 -6.71
N TYR A 65 -0.51 5.05 -5.41
CA TYR A 65 -1.05 5.99 -4.45
C TYR A 65 0.08 6.89 -3.95
N TYR A 66 -0.08 8.21 -4.14
CA TYR A 66 0.82 9.24 -3.63
C TYR A 66 0.10 10.06 -2.58
N LYS A 67 0.46 9.88 -1.31
CA LYS A 67 0.00 10.75 -0.23
C LYS A 67 0.99 11.87 -0.01
N ILE A 68 0.49 13.09 -0.01
CA ILE A 68 1.27 14.32 -0.06
C ILE A 68 0.70 15.27 0.98
N ILE A 69 1.49 15.66 1.97
CA ILE A 69 1.07 16.56 3.05
C ILE A 69 2.00 17.76 3.11
N SER A 70 1.42 18.97 3.20
CA SER A 70 2.19 20.21 3.35
C SER A 70 2.93 20.25 4.68
N ALA A 71 4.02 21.02 4.78
CA ALA A 71 4.82 21.10 6.01
C ALA A 71 4.02 21.54 7.25
N ASP A 72 3.04 22.44 7.05
CA ASP A 72 2.12 22.89 8.10
C ASP A 72 0.93 21.96 8.30
N GLN A 73 0.87 20.87 7.53
CA GLN A 73 -0.17 19.86 7.51
C GLN A 73 -1.57 20.38 7.14
N LYS A 74 -1.73 21.65 6.73
CA LYS A 74 -3.06 22.18 6.38
C LYS A 74 -3.61 21.64 5.05
N HIS A 75 -2.76 21.04 4.24
CA HIS A 75 -3.14 20.41 2.98
C HIS A 75 -2.68 18.95 2.99
N ALA A 76 -3.59 18.04 2.67
CA ALA A 76 -3.31 16.61 2.56
C ALA A 76 -4.04 16.07 1.34
N LEU A 77 -3.27 15.61 0.35
CA LEU A 77 -3.78 15.06 -0.90
C LEU A 77 -3.37 13.59 -1.04
N ALA A 78 -4.26 12.75 -1.55
CA ALA A 78 -3.86 11.54 -2.26
C ALA A 78 -4.10 11.71 -3.76
N ILE A 79 -3.13 11.28 -4.56
CA ILE A 79 -3.22 11.28 -6.02
C ILE A 79 -2.96 9.86 -6.49
N ILE A 80 -3.90 9.32 -7.25
CA ILE A 80 -3.95 7.90 -7.60
C ILE A 80 -4.13 7.74 -9.11
N PRO A 81 -3.04 7.79 -9.91
CA PRO A 81 -3.08 7.35 -11.30
C PRO A 81 -3.23 5.84 -11.40
N GLY A 82 -3.96 5.37 -12.41
CA GLY A 82 -4.12 3.94 -12.64
C GLY A 82 -4.85 3.56 -13.92
N ILE A 83 -5.03 2.25 -14.07
CA ILE A 83 -5.82 1.62 -15.12
C ILE A 83 -6.74 0.57 -14.50
N ALA A 84 -7.96 0.48 -15.02
CA ALA A 84 -8.97 -0.49 -14.62
C ALA A 84 -9.52 -1.20 -15.86
N MET A 85 -9.74 -2.51 -15.74
CA MET A 85 -10.24 -3.39 -16.80
C MET A 85 -11.31 -4.30 -16.20
N ASP A 86 -12.55 -4.17 -16.68
CA ASP A 86 -13.68 -4.97 -16.19
C ASP A 86 -13.64 -6.43 -16.68
N GLU A 87 -14.70 -7.19 -16.40
CA GLU A 87 -14.79 -8.61 -16.79
C GLU A 87 -14.94 -8.82 -18.30
N ASP A 88 -15.53 -7.85 -19.00
CA ASP A 88 -15.85 -7.89 -20.44
C ASP A 88 -14.69 -7.34 -21.30
N GLY A 89 -13.70 -6.71 -20.66
CA GLY A 89 -12.51 -6.13 -21.28
C GLY A 89 -12.62 -4.65 -21.60
N THR A 90 -13.64 -3.95 -21.09
CA THR A 90 -13.70 -2.48 -21.10
C THR A 90 -12.57 -1.96 -20.25
N LYS A 91 -11.82 -0.99 -20.77
CA LYS A 91 -10.67 -0.41 -20.10
C LYS A 91 -10.87 1.08 -19.91
N GLN A 92 -10.45 1.59 -18.77
CA GLN A 92 -10.34 3.02 -18.54
C GLN A 92 -9.02 3.32 -17.82
N ALA A 93 -8.37 4.39 -18.24
CA ALA A 93 -7.33 5.02 -17.45
C ALA A 93 -7.98 6.05 -16.52
N PHE A 94 -7.34 6.32 -15.39
CA PHE A 94 -7.88 7.28 -14.44
C PHE A 94 -6.79 7.98 -13.64
N ILE A 95 -7.14 9.16 -13.12
CA ILE A 95 -6.43 9.80 -12.01
C ILE A 95 -7.50 10.16 -10.98
N GLN A 96 -7.42 9.54 -9.81
CA GLN A 96 -8.28 9.87 -8.67
C GLN A 96 -7.53 10.80 -7.73
N VAL A 97 -8.19 11.84 -7.23
CA VAL A 97 -7.61 12.82 -6.30
C VAL A 97 -8.50 12.88 -5.06
N LEU A 98 -7.89 12.74 -3.89
CA LEU A 98 -8.50 12.96 -2.58
C LEU A 98 -7.91 14.22 -1.96
N ASP A 99 -8.76 15.16 -1.55
CA ASP A 99 -8.44 16.21 -0.60
C ASP A 99 -8.97 15.80 0.78
N GLY A 100 -8.07 15.28 1.61
CA GLY A 100 -8.41 14.74 2.91
C GLY A 100 -8.76 15.80 3.96
N ARG A 101 -8.42 17.07 3.72
CA ARG A 101 -8.74 18.17 4.65
C ARG A 101 -10.12 18.74 4.38
N ASN A 102 -10.47 18.86 3.10
CA ASN A 102 -11.79 19.35 2.68
C ASN A 102 -12.83 18.24 2.47
N LEU A 103 -12.43 16.97 2.68
CA LEU A 103 -13.27 15.78 2.51
C LEU A 103 -13.90 15.69 1.11
N LYS A 104 -13.09 15.93 0.08
CA LYS A 104 -13.51 15.91 -1.32
C LYS A 104 -12.69 14.91 -2.12
N ALA A 105 -13.34 14.18 -3.01
CA ALA A 105 -12.65 13.35 -3.97
C ALA A 105 -13.13 13.67 -5.40
N SER A 106 -12.23 13.59 -6.37
CA SER A 106 -12.53 13.66 -7.78
C SER A 106 -11.94 12.46 -8.51
N TYR A 107 -12.62 12.03 -9.58
CA TYR A 107 -12.20 10.92 -10.42
C TYR A 107 -12.17 11.38 -11.88
N HIS A 108 -10.97 11.50 -12.43
CA HIS A 108 -10.75 11.94 -13.80
C HIS A 108 -10.60 10.71 -14.69
N LYS A 109 -11.53 10.53 -15.64
CA LYS A 109 -11.51 9.43 -16.60
C LYS A 109 -10.71 9.82 -17.84
N PHE A 110 -9.91 8.88 -18.34
CA PHE A 110 -9.14 8.99 -19.56
C PHE A 110 -9.32 7.72 -20.40
N ASP A 111 -9.01 7.82 -21.69
CA ASP A 111 -9.02 6.65 -22.55
C ASP A 111 -7.87 5.72 -22.17
N ALA A 112 -8.08 4.41 -22.26
CA ALA A 112 -7.04 3.44 -21.90
C ALA A 112 -5.77 3.55 -22.75
N GLN A 113 -5.86 4.14 -23.95
CA GLN A 113 -4.71 4.39 -24.83
C GLN A 113 -3.79 5.53 -24.33
N ASP A 114 -4.31 6.40 -23.44
CA ASP A 114 -3.54 7.49 -22.85
C ASP A 114 -2.63 6.98 -21.73
N PHE A 115 -2.91 5.81 -21.17
CA PHE A 115 -2.09 5.14 -20.17
C PHE A 115 -0.83 4.54 -20.78
N LYS A 116 0.30 5.21 -20.56
CA LYS A 116 1.60 4.84 -21.14
C LYS A 116 2.60 4.53 -20.02
N PRO A 117 2.67 3.27 -19.56
CA PRO A 117 3.64 2.85 -18.56
C PRO A 117 5.00 2.53 -19.19
N ASN A 118 6.08 2.77 -18.45
CA ASN A 118 7.40 2.28 -18.81
C ASN A 118 7.63 0.83 -18.30
N PRO A 119 8.22 -0.07 -19.11
CA PRO A 119 8.45 -1.46 -18.72
C PRO A 119 9.58 -1.66 -17.69
N LYS A 120 10.51 -0.70 -17.56
CA LYS A 120 11.75 -0.89 -16.79
C LYS A 120 11.85 -0.05 -15.54
N LYS A 121 10.98 0.94 -15.37
CA LYS A 121 10.99 1.85 -14.22
C LYS A 121 9.59 2.40 -14.02
N HIS A 122 9.36 2.99 -12.86
CA HIS A 122 8.16 3.77 -12.64
C HIS A 122 8.25 5.11 -13.36
N ASP A 123 7.59 5.17 -14.51
CA ASP A 123 7.44 6.34 -15.36
C ASP A 123 6.14 6.13 -16.15
N LEU A 124 5.06 6.67 -15.62
CA LEU A 124 3.70 6.55 -16.15
C LEU A 124 3.23 7.90 -16.66
N GLU A 125 2.82 7.95 -17.91
CA GLU A 125 2.14 9.11 -18.50
C GLU A 125 0.64 8.81 -18.70
N ILE A 126 -0.19 9.81 -18.41
CA ILE A 126 -1.63 9.84 -18.72
C ILE A 126 -1.99 11.25 -19.19
N LEU A 127 -2.15 11.43 -20.51
CA LEU A 127 -2.59 12.67 -21.16
C LEU A 127 -2.06 13.97 -20.51
N GLY A 128 -0.75 14.23 -20.63
CA GLY A 128 -0.12 15.45 -20.08
C GLY A 128 0.22 15.39 -18.58
N ASN A 129 -0.18 14.34 -17.88
CA ASN A 129 0.22 14.06 -16.49
C ASN A 129 1.32 12.99 -16.50
N ARG A 130 2.29 13.11 -15.58
CA ARG A 130 3.40 12.17 -15.46
C ARG A 130 3.68 11.82 -14.00
N PHE A 131 3.94 10.56 -13.75
CA PHE A 131 4.11 9.98 -12.42
C PHE A 131 5.34 9.08 -12.39
N THR A 132 6.29 9.38 -11.50
CA THR A 132 7.52 8.60 -11.32
C THR A 132 7.74 8.30 -9.84
N SER A 133 8.75 7.49 -9.51
CA SER A 133 9.12 7.24 -8.11
C SER A 133 9.55 8.52 -7.37
N ASP A 134 10.03 9.54 -8.09
CA ASP A 134 10.66 10.73 -7.54
C ASP A 134 9.99 12.05 -7.97
N SER A 135 8.87 12.00 -8.68
CA SER A 135 8.14 13.21 -9.09
C SER A 135 6.69 12.93 -9.51
N ILE A 136 5.89 14.00 -9.48
CA ILE A 136 4.62 14.08 -10.20
C ILE A 136 4.56 15.40 -10.98
N GLU A 137 3.97 15.34 -12.16
CA GLU A 137 3.62 16.48 -13.00
C GLU A 137 2.14 16.35 -13.35
N LEU A 138 1.36 17.38 -13.02
CA LEU A 138 -0.10 17.36 -13.13
C LEU A 138 -0.59 18.50 -14.02
N ASP A 139 -1.53 18.15 -14.90
CA ASP A 139 -2.31 19.06 -15.72
C ASP A 139 -3.80 18.65 -15.70
N LEU A 140 -4.38 18.58 -14.51
CA LEU A 140 -5.81 18.34 -14.32
C LEU A 140 -6.57 19.68 -14.27
N PRO A 141 -7.87 19.72 -14.59
CA PRO A 141 -8.65 20.96 -14.59
C PRO A 141 -8.56 21.78 -13.29
N ASN A 142 -8.52 21.08 -12.15
CA ASN A 142 -8.52 21.71 -10.82
C ASN A 142 -7.23 21.49 -10.03
N LEU A 143 -6.24 20.78 -10.59
CA LEU A 143 -5.00 20.45 -9.89
C LEU A 143 -3.83 20.41 -10.88
N LYS A 144 -2.92 21.37 -10.78
CA LYS A 144 -1.80 21.55 -11.71
C LYS A 144 -0.50 21.80 -10.99
N GLY A 145 0.62 21.53 -11.65
CA GLY A 145 1.95 21.84 -11.13
C GLY A 145 2.83 20.59 -11.04
N SER A 146 3.90 20.68 -10.25
CA SER A 146 4.86 19.59 -10.14
C SER A 146 5.44 19.50 -8.74
N LEU A 147 5.67 18.27 -8.30
CA LEU A 147 6.39 17.97 -7.07
C LEU A 147 7.56 17.04 -7.37
N ARG A 148 8.63 17.18 -6.59
CA ARG A 148 9.76 16.24 -6.56
C ARG A 148 9.86 15.62 -5.19
N PHE A 149 10.22 14.35 -5.15
CA PHE A 149 10.39 13.57 -3.93
C PHE A 149 11.88 13.28 -3.70
N LYS A 150 12.34 13.51 -2.48
CA LYS A 150 13.73 13.31 -2.07
C LYS A 150 13.79 12.36 -0.87
N ASN A 151 14.87 11.58 -0.79
CA ASN A 151 15.13 10.67 0.32
C ASN A 151 14.01 9.63 0.49
N LEU A 152 13.68 8.91 -0.58
CA LEU A 152 12.71 7.82 -0.55
C LEU A 152 13.17 6.70 0.38
N ASN A 153 12.24 6.17 1.18
CA ASN A 153 12.47 5.05 2.10
C ASN A 153 11.60 3.85 1.69
N PRO A 154 11.96 3.09 0.64
CA PRO A 154 11.18 1.95 0.18
C PRO A 154 11.14 0.83 1.24
N TRP A 155 10.16 -0.07 1.11
CA TRP A 155 10.15 -1.28 1.92
C TRP A 155 11.37 -2.17 1.62
N SER A 156 11.83 -2.94 2.62
CA SER A 156 12.98 -3.81 2.40
C SER A 156 12.70 -4.82 1.29
N SER A 157 13.70 -5.13 0.47
CA SER A 157 13.53 -6.04 -0.65
C SER A 157 14.74 -6.93 -0.79
N SER A 158 14.51 -8.19 -1.07
CA SER A 158 15.56 -9.15 -1.38
C SER A 158 15.10 -10.07 -2.50
N TRP A 159 16.06 -10.78 -3.09
CA TRP A 159 15.75 -11.72 -4.17
C TRP A 159 14.70 -12.77 -3.76
N SER A 160 14.72 -13.23 -2.50
CA SER A 160 13.78 -14.24 -1.98
C SER A 160 12.53 -13.68 -1.29
N SER A 161 12.44 -12.36 -1.17
CA SER A 161 11.33 -11.63 -0.54
C SER A 161 11.26 -10.24 -1.17
N PRO A 162 10.78 -10.13 -2.42
CA PRO A 162 10.73 -8.87 -3.13
C PRO A 162 9.59 -7.99 -2.61
N GLY A 163 9.96 -6.79 -2.15
CA GLY A 163 9.04 -5.80 -1.60
C GLY A 163 8.23 -6.29 -0.40
N ILE A 164 7.17 -5.53 -0.09
CA ILE A 164 6.37 -5.72 1.12
C ILE A 164 5.61 -7.05 1.18
N MET A 165 5.24 -7.62 0.03
CA MET A 165 4.58 -8.92 -0.02
C MET A 165 5.57 -10.06 0.27
N GLY A 166 6.88 -9.81 0.26
CA GLY A 166 7.90 -10.78 0.60
C GLY A 166 7.75 -12.06 -0.24
N PRO A 167 7.74 -13.27 0.36
CA PRO A 167 7.51 -14.50 -0.38
C PRO A 167 6.13 -14.56 -1.09
N PHE A 168 5.13 -13.80 -0.64
CA PHE A 168 3.80 -13.81 -1.26
C PHE A 168 3.79 -13.17 -2.65
N SER A 169 4.80 -12.36 -3.00
CA SER A 169 4.96 -11.81 -4.36
C SER A 169 5.03 -12.88 -5.44
N PHE A 170 5.45 -14.11 -5.09
CA PHE A 170 5.54 -15.23 -6.02
C PHE A 170 4.25 -16.08 -6.09
N VAL A 171 3.26 -15.83 -5.23
CA VAL A 171 1.99 -16.58 -5.23
C VAL A 171 1.14 -16.07 -6.38
N PRO A 172 0.73 -16.91 -7.34
CA PRO A 172 -0.10 -16.45 -8.44
C PRO A 172 -1.56 -16.26 -7.97
N PHE A 173 -2.31 -15.46 -8.74
CA PHE A 173 -3.77 -15.29 -8.59
C PHE A 173 -4.28 -14.71 -7.26
N MET A 174 -3.43 -13.98 -6.51
CA MET A 174 -3.93 -13.18 -5.39
C MET A 174 -4.93 -12.12 -5.89
N GLU A 175 -5.91 -11.80 -5.05
CA GLU A 175 -6.92 -10.76 -5.32
C GLU A 175 -6.27 -9.40 -5.49
N CYS A 176 -5.39 -9.05 -4.57
CA CYS A 176 -4.60 -7.83 -4.55
C CYS A 176 -3.16 -8.16 -4.17
N TYR A 177 -2.23 -7.58 -4.90
CA TYR A 177 -0.83 -7.45 -4.53
C TYR A 177 -0.56 -6.00 -4.15
N HIS A 178 0.40 -5.82 -3.26
CA HIS A 178 0.69 -4.55 -2.63
C HIS A 178 2.19 -4.24 -2.72
N GLY A 179 2.52 -2.97 -2.88
CA GLY A 179 3.90 -2.46 -2.97
C GLY A 179 4.04 -1.18 -2.17
N ILE A 180 4.96 -1.13 -1.20
CA ILE A 180 5.34 0.13 -0.55
C ILE A 180 6.59 0.66 -1.24
N LEU A 181 6.41 1.76 -1.95
CA LEU A 181 7.44 2.39 -2.75
C LEU A 181 8.21 3.43 -1.93
N SER A 182 7.58 4.04 -0.92
CA SER A 182 8.25 4.90 0.06
C SER A 182 7.42 5.05 1.34
N MET A 183 7.98 4.68 2.48
CA MET A 183 7.42 4.88 3.83
C MET A 183 7.49 6.35 4.27
N ASP A 184 8.55 7.07 3.90
CA ASP A 184 8.74 8.50 4.15
C ASP A 184 9.61 9.12 3.05
N HIS A 185 9.30 10.35 2.66
CA HIS A 185 10.16 11.19 1.81
C HIS A 185 9.82 12.66 1.98
N ASN A 186 10.77 13.52 1.60
CA ASN A 186 10.59 14.97 1.57
C ASN A 186 10.04 15.40 0.22
N ILE A 187 9.24 16.47 0.22
CA ILE A 187 8.62 17.03 -0.97
C ILE A 187 9.23 18.40 -1.27
N GLU A 188 9.44 18.68 -2.55
CA GLU A 188 9.77 19.99 -3.11
C GLU A 188 8.77 20.36 -4.19
N GLY A 189 8.37 21.63 -4.25
CA GLY A 189 7.48 22.18 -5.27
C GLY A 189 6.11 22.58 -4.74
N SER A 190 5.22 22.85 -5.68
CA SER A 190 3.89 23.39 -5.40
C SER A 190 2.86 22.87 -6.40
N LEU A 191 1.61 22.80 -5.95
CA LEU A 191 0.46 22.53 -6.80
C LEU A 191 -0.51 23.71 -6.74
N GLU A 192 -1.05 24.10 -7.88
CA GLU A 192 -2.24 24.94 -7.97
C GLU A 192 -3.47 24.06 -7.82
N HIS A 193 -4.22 24.23 -6.73
CA HIS A 193 -5.43 23.47 -6.41
C HIS A 193 -6.62 24.43 -6.33
N ASN A 194 -7.60 24.28 -7.23
CA ASN A 194 -8.77 25.17 -7.34
C ASN A 194 -8.41 26.67 -7.42
N GLY A 195 -7.31 27.00 -8.11
CA GLY A 195 -6.83 28.38 -8.28
C GLY A 195 -5.96 28.92 -7.13
N GLU A 196 -5.74 28.13 -6.07
CA GLU A 196 -4.81 28.47 -4.98
C GLU A 196 -3.48 27.74 -5.17
N ILE A 197 -2.36 28.46 -5.11
CA ILE A 197 -1.02 27.86 -5.14
C ILE A 197 -0.65 27.41 -3.72
N ILE A 198 -0.51 26.10 -3.56
CA ILE A 198 -0.13 25.46 -2.30
C ILE A 198 1.32 24.98 -2.42
N SER A 199 2.21 25.45 -1.55
CA SER A 199 3.55 24.91 -1.42
C SER A 199 3.54 23.62 -0.61
N PHE A 200 4.26 22.62 -1.11
CA PHE A 200 4.56 21.38 -0.41
C PHE A 200 6.05 21.27 -0.07
N ASP A 201 6.80 22.36 -0.17
CA ASP A 201 8.20 22.38 0.25
C ASP A 201 8.34 21.99 1.71
N GLN A 202 9.29 21.09 2.01
CA GLN A 202 9.47 20.48 3.34
C GLN A 202 8.25 19.67 3.83
N GLY A 203 7.26 19.46 2.97
CA GLY A 203 6.19 18.52 3.17
C GLY A 203 6.69 17.09 3.19
N LYS A 204 5.80 16.19 3.59
CA LYS A 204 6.08 14.77 3.74
C LYS A 204 5.17 13.95 2.86
N GLY A 205 5.74 12.91 2.26
CA GLY A 205 5.01 12.02 1.39
C GLY A 205 5.21 10.55 1.70
N TYR A 206 4.24 9.77 1.25
CA TYR A 206 4.19 8.32 1.33
C TYR A 206 3.69 7.80 -0.01
N MET A 207 4.26 6.68 -0.46
CA MET A 207 3.94 6.11 -1.77
C MET A 207 3.75 4.61 -1.68
N GLU A 208 2.62 4.14 -2.20
CA GLU A 208 2.31 2.73 -2.34
C GLU A 208 1.66 2.44 -3.69
N LYS A 209 1.40 1.17 -3.93
CA LYS A 209 0.85 0.70 -5.19
C LYS A 209 0.12 -0.61 -4.97
N ASP A 210 -1.05 -0.73 -5.59
CA ASP A 210 -1.84 -1.96 -5.60
C ASP A 210 -2.14 -2.41 -7.02
N TRP A 211 -2.16 -3.72 -7.22
CA TRP A 211 -2.57 -4.31 -8.49
C TRP A 211 -3.18 -5.69 -8.28
N GLY A 212 -4.05 -6.10 -9.18
CA GLY A 212 -4.75 -7.37 -9.05
C GLY A 212 -6.11 -7.32 -9.74
N HIS A 213 -7.10 -7.98 -9.16
CA HIS A 213 -8.47 -7.94 -9.65
C HIS A 213 -9.47 -7.41 -8.63
N SER A 214 -9.23 -7.55 -7.32
CA SER A 214 -10.14 -6.99 -6.30
C SER A 214 -9.37 -6.65 -5.03
N PHE A 215 -9.87 -5.70 -4.26
CA PHE A 215 -9.43 -5.56 -2.87
C PHE A 215 -9.95 -6.72 -1.99
N PRO A 216 -9.28 -7.02 -0.86
CA PRO A 216 -9.68 -8.11 0.03
C PRO A 216 -11.11 -7.96 0.56
N GLU A 217 -11.78 -9.09 0.84
CA GLU A 217 -13.15 -9.15 1.39
C GLU A 217 -13.33 -8.31 2.68
N GLY A 218 -12.28 -8.21 3.49
CA GLY A 218 -12.22 -7.35 4.65
C GLY A 218 -10.78 -6.97 4.93
N TYR A 219 -10.54 -5.69 5.13
CA TYR A 219 -9.21 -5.19 5.47
C TYR A 219 -9.25 -3.92 6.33
N VAL A 220 -8.13 -3.68 7.00
CA VAL A 220 -7.76 -2.40 7.59
C VAL A 220 -6.42 -2.00 7.02
N TRP A 221 -6.29 -0.73 6.66
CA TRP A 221 -5.02 -0.10 6.31
C TRP A 221 -4.87 1.19 7.10
N MET A 222 -3.64 1.51 7.48
CA MET A 222 -3.30 2.77 8.11
C MET A 222 -1.85 3.17 7.86
N GLN A 223 -1.62 4.47 7.78
CA GLN A 223 -0.28 5.04 7.58
C GLN A 223 -0.15 6.44 8.20
N SER A 224 0.98 6.72 8.83
CA SER A 224 1.40 8.09 9.15
C SER A 224 2.93 8.20 9.12
N ASN A 225 3.43 9.37 8.75
CA ASN A 225 4.83 9.78 8.82
C ASN A 225 4.98 11.19 9.45
N HIS A 226 3.98 11.61 10.24
CA HIS A 226 3.94 12.90 10.91
C HIS A 226 3.95 12.71 12.43
N PHE A 227 5.11 12.32 12.93
CA PHE A 227 5.38 12.09 14.36
C PHE A 227 6.16 13.27 14.96
N SER A 228 6.45 13.21 16.27
CA SER A 228 7.16 14.28 16.98
C SER A 228 8.56 14.55 16.43
N LYS A 229 9.18 13.55 15.77
CA LYS A 229 10.49 13.66 15.13
C LYS A 229 10.39 13.26 13.65
N PRO A 230 11.13 13.95 12.76
CA PRO A 230 11.25 13.52 11.37
C PRO A 230 11.94 12.16 11.28
N GLY A 231 11.70 11.42 10.19
CA GLY A 231 12.31 10.10 9.96
C GLY A 231 11.57 8.93 10.60
N ILE A 232 10.43 9.20 11.26
CA ILE A 232 9.54 8.16 11.78
C ILE A 232 8.35 7.98 10.83
N SER A 233 8.10 6.74 10.43
CA SER A 233 6.91 6.37 9.64
C SER A 233 6.35 5.03 10.09
N VAL A 234 5.03 4.95 10.19
CA VAL A 234 4.31 3.74 10.57
C VAL A 234 3.31 3.43 9.49
N LYS A 235 3.31 2.16 9.07
CA LYS A 235 2.30 1.57 8.21
C LYS A 235 1.82 0.28 8.86
N ALA A 236 0.52 0.01 8.82
CA ALA A 236 -0.03 -1.28 9.21
C ALA A 236 -1.21 -1.65 8.32
N SER A 237 -1.29 -2.92 7.93
CA SER A 237 -2.48 -3.47 7.31
C SER A 237 -2.77 -4.89 7.82
N ILE A 238 -4.06 -5.21 7.91
CA ILE A 238 -4.59 -6.53 8.23
C ILE A 238 -5.66 -6.84 7.20
N ALA A 239 -5.61 -8.01 6.59
CA ALA A 239 -6.56 -8.40 5.56
C ALA A 239 -6.87 -9.90 5.62
N LYS A 240 -8.08 -10.26 5.22
CA LYS A 240 -8.42 -11.66 4.93
C LYS A 240 -7.90 -12.01 3.54
N ILE A 241 -6.98 -12.96 3.47
CA ILE A 241 -6.32 -13.38 2.23
C ILE A 241 -6.85 -14.76 1.82
N PRO A 242 -7.39 -14.93 0.60
CA PRO A 242 -7.74 -16.25 0.08
C PRO A 242 -6.51 -17.15 -0.06
N TRP A 243 -6.65 -18.43 0.26
CA TRP A 243 -5.57 -19.40 0.18
C TRP A 243 -6.09 -20.79 -0.20
N LEU A 244 -5.99 -21.12 -1.50
CA LEU A 244 -6.24 -22.46 -2.07
C LEU A 244 -7.47 -23.17 -1.46
N GLY A 245 -8.65 -22.55 -1.57
CA GLY A 245 -9.92 -23.11 -1.04
C GLY A 245 -10.20 -22.80 0.44
N SER A 246 -9.29 -22.08 1.11
CA SER A 246 -9.46 -21.55 2.46
C SER A 246 -9.14 -20.05 2.50
N SER A 247 -8.94 -19.48 3.70
CA SER A 247 -8.42 -18.13 3.87
C SER A 247 -7.60 -18.02 5.17
N PHE A 248 -6.73 -17.01 5.25
CA PHE A 248 -6.03 -16.66 6.49
C PHE A 248 -6.02 -15.15 6.71
N ILE A 249 -5.81 -14.74 7.96
CA ILE A 249 -5.61 -13.32 8.29
C ILE A 249 -4.14 -12.98 8.09
N GLY A 250 -3.87 -12.23 7.02
CA GLY A 250 -2.57 -11.64 6.75
C GLY A 250 -2.41 -10.32 7.50
N HIS A 251 -1.19 -10.04 7.95
CA HIS A 251 -0.84 -8.80 8.63
C HIS A 251 0.54 -8.33 8.18
N ILE A 252 0.66 -7.03 7.92
CA ILE A 252 1.91 -6.40 7.52
C ILE A 252 1.97 -5.01 8.17
N ALA A 253 2.83 -4.86 9.16
CA ALA A 253 3.17 -3.57 9.75
C ALA A 253 4.67 -3.29 9.67
N GLY A 254 5.03 -2.02 9.58
CA GLY A 254 6.41 -1.55 9.52
C GLY A 254 6.54 -0.24 10.29
N VAL A 255 7.61 -0.15 11.09
CA VAL A 255 7.98 1.07 11.82
C VAL A 255 9.36 1.47 11.31
N LEU A 256 9.41 2.55 10.52
CA LEU A 256 10.63 3.20 10.09
C LEU A 256 11.07 4.19 11.18
N ILE A 257 12.33 4.13 11.60
CA ILE A 257 12.94 5.10 12.51
C ILE A 257 14.34 5.39 11.97
N ASP A 258 14.60 6.65 11.59
CA ASP A 258 15.93 7.11 11.16
C ASP A 258 16.56 6.26 10.04
N GLY A 259 15.73 5.79 9.10
CA GLY A 259 16.16 4.96 7.96
C GLY A 259 16.14 3.45 8.21
N GLU A 260 15.95 3.01 9.46
CA GLU A 260 15.87 1.59 9.81
C GLU A 260 14.41 1.13 9.87
N LEU A 261 14.06 0.12 9.07
CA LEU A 261 12.71 -0.44 9.01
C LEU A 261 12.57 -1.70 9.87
N ILE A 262 11.72 -1.63 10.89
CA ILE A 262 11.38 -2.76 11.75
C ILE A 262 10.05 -3.36 11.28
N GLU A 263 10.11 -4.60 10.79
CA GLU A 263 8.99 -5.25 10.12
C GLU A 263 8.24 -6.26 11.00
N PHE A 264 6.91 -6.26 10.84
CA PHE A 264 5.95 -7.10 11.53
C PHE A 264 5.04 -7.77 10.49
N THR A 265 5.48 -8.87 9.89
CA THR A 265 4.78 -9.51 8.76
C THR A 265 4.39 -10.95 9.05
N THR A 266 3.34 -11.44 8.41
CA THR A 266 2.93 -12.86 8.52
C THR A 266 4.06 -13.81 8.14
N TYR A 267 4.94 -13.44 7.21
CA TYR A 267 6.02 -14.28 6.70
C TYR A 267 7.35 -14.16 7.47
N ASN A 268 7.52 -13.18 8.36
CA ASN A 268 8.75 -13.02 9.16
C ASN A 268 8.63 -13.61 10.58
N GLY A 269 7.58 -14.40 10.84
CA GLY A 269 7.35 -15.03 12.15
C GLY A 269 6.65 -14.13 13.17
N THR A 270 6.21 -12.94 12.78
CA THR A 270 5.38 -12.08 13.61
C THR A 270 4.01 -12.69 13.86
N ARG A 271 3.50 -12.53 15.07
CA ARG A 271 2.16 -12.93 15.47
C ARG A 271 1.31 -11.70 15.75
N LEU A 272 0.17 -11.61 15.09
CA LEU A 272 -0.94 -10.76 15.52
C LEU A 272 -1.54 -11.36 16.79
N LYS A 273 -1.47 -10.61 17.89
CA LYS A 273 -1.93 -11.01 19.23
C LYS A 273 -3.34 -10.52 19.51
N HIS A 274 -3.64 -9.30 19.07
CA HIS A 274 -4.95 -8.68 19.22
C HIS A 274 -5.26 -7.81 18.00
N CYS A 275 -6.52 -7.83 17.59
CA CYS A 275 -7.09 -6.94 16.59
C CYS A 275 -8.52 -6.62 17.00
N SER A 276 -8.78 -5.36 17.35
CA SER A 276 -10.13 -4.86 17.56
C SER A 276 -10.40 -3.65 16.69
N ILE A 277 -11.62 -3.58 16.19
CA ILE A 277 -12.09 -2.54 15.29
C ILE A 277 -13.44 -2.09 15.83
N SER A 278 -13.58 -0.79 16.01
CA SER A 278 -14.83 -0.11 16.37
C SER A 278 -15.03 1.08 15.45
N GLU A 279 -16.18 1.73 15.51
CA GLU A 279 -16.46 2.95 14.75
C GLU A 279 -15.42 4.06 14.97
N LYS A 280 -14.83 4.14 16.17
CA LYS A 280 -13.90 5.22 16.56
C LYS A 280 -12.44 4.81 16.60
N GLN A 281 -12.14 3.53 16.74
CA GLN A 281 -10.78 3.08 17.01
C GLN A 281 -10.46 1.75 16.32
N VAL A 282 -9.20 1.60 15.91
CA VAL A 282 -8.57 0.32 15.57
C VAL A 282 -7.41 0.09 16.53
N CYS A 283 -7.39 -1.06 17.19
CA CYS A 283 -6.31 -1.43 18.11
C CYS A 283 -5.64 -2.72 17.63
N LEU A 284 -4.33 -2.66 17.38
CA LEU A 284 -3.52 -3.76 16.91
C LEU A 284 -2.39 -4.05 17.91
N GLN A 285 -2.17 -5.33 18.19
CA GLN A 285 -0.98 -5.77 18.94
C GLN A 285 -0.27 -6.87 18.16
N MET A 286 1.02 -6.68 17.89
CA MET A 286 1.86 -7.62 17.15
C MET A 286 3.15 -7.87 17.91
N GLU A 287 3.67 -9.09 17.81
CA GLU A 287 4.99 -9.41 18.37
C GLU A 287 5.79 -10.35 17.49
N ASN A 288 7.10 -10.17 17.47
CA ASN A 288 8.04 -11.15 16.95
C ASN A 288 9.04 -11.57 18.05
N LYS A 289 10.17 -12.16 17.66
CA LYS A 289 11.20 -12.60 18.60
C LYS A 289 11.87 -11.44 19.34
N HIS A 290 12.00 -10.28 18.69
CA HIS A 290 12.79 -9.14 19.14
C HIS A 290 11.93 -8.01 19.68
N TYR A 291 10.78 -7.75 19.06
CA TYR A 291 9.97 -6.57 19.30
C TYR A 291 8.51 -6.88 19.57
N ALA A 292 7.88 -5.99 20.35
CA ALA A 292 6.43 -5.90 20.52
C ALA A 292 5.96 -4.53 20.02
N LEU A 293 4.86 -4.51 19.27
CA LEU A 293 4.26 -3.34 18.66
C LEU A 293 2.79 -3.23 19.09
N SER A 294 2.41 -2.10 19.66
CA SER A 294 1.03 -1.70 19.91
C SER A 294 0.70 -0.50 19.04
N ILE A 295 -0.44 -0.56 18.36
CA ILE A 295 -0.98 0.56 17.58
C ILE A 295 -2.43 0.79 18.01
N ASN A 296 -2.74 2.02 18.42
CA ASN A 296 -4.11 2.46 18.66
C ASN A 296 -4.39 3.64 17.73
N ALA A 297 -5.22 3.41 16.73
CA ALA A 297 -5.53 4.38 15.70
C ALA A 297 -6.94 4.95 15.94
N THR A 298 -7.04 6.27 16.06
CA THR A 298 -8.31 6.98 16.19
C THR A 298 -8.84 7.30 14.80
N ARG A 299 -10.04 6.82 14.50
CA ARG A 299 -10.73 7.03 13.24
C ARG A 299 -11.41 8.40 13.26
N GLU A 300 -11.22 9.14 12.18
CA GLU A 300 -11.84 10.44 11.95
C GLU A 300 -12.76 10.37 10.73
N LYS A 301 -13.43 11.49 10.42
CA LYS A 301 -14.21 11.61 9.18
C LYS A 301 -13.36 11.21 7.96
N ALA A 302 -14.00 10.45 7.08
CA ALA A 302 -13.39 9.89 5.87
C ALA A 302 -14.10 10.41 4.62
N THR A 303 -13.50 10.18 3.48
CA THR A 303 -14.05 10.51 2.16
C THR A 303 -14.09 9.26 1.30
N ALA A 304 -15.21 9.07 0.60
CA ALA A 304 -15.40 7.96 -0.32
C ALA A 304 -14.46 8.07 -1.54
N LEU A 305 -13.67 7.04 -1.76
CA LEU A 305 -12.86 6.83 -2.97
C LEU A 305 -13.40 5.66 -3.78
N ALA A 306 -13.26 5.74 -5.10
CA ALA A 306 -13.53 4.61 -5.97
C ALA A 306 -12.48 3.51 -5.73
N ALA A 307 -12.95 2.25 -5.67
CA ALA A 307 -12.13 1.07 -5.38
C ALA A 307 -12.48 -0.09 -6.32
N PRO A 308 -11.55 -1.03 -6.57
CA PRO A 308 -11.73 -2.12 -7.50
C PRO A 308 -12.62 -3.25 -6.95
N ILE A 309 -13.63 -3.63 -7.73
CA ILE A 309 -14.32 -4.93 -7.66
C ILE A 309 -14.18 -5.58 -9.04
N SER A 310 -13.65 -6.80 -9.11
CA SER A 310 -13.48 -7.55 -10.36
C SER A 310 -12.74 -6.77 -11.48
N GLY A 311 -11.83 -5.90 -11.09
CA GLY A 311 -10.93 -5.14 -11.95
C GLY A 311 -11.42 -3.73 -12.30
N PHE A 312 -12.64 -3.37 -11.88
CA PHE A 312 -13.25 -2.08 -12.20
C PHE A 312 -13.62 -1.26 -10.96
N MET A 313 -13.62 0.06 -11.09
CA MET A 313 -13.67 1.01 -9.96
C MET A 313 -15.09 1.29 -9.44
N ASP A 314 -15.86 0.22 -9.21
CA ASP A 314 -17.28 0.28 -8.86
C ASP A 314 -17.55 0.33 -7.35
N ALA A 315 -16.62 -0.18 -6.52
CA ALA A 315 -16.73 -0.07 -5.06
C ALA A 315 -16.46 1.34 -4.58
N ARG A 316 -16.85 1.61 -3.33
CA ARG A 316 -16.38 2.74 -2.55
C ARG A 316 -15.69 2.29 -1.27
N ILE A 317 -14.57 2.92 -0.96
CA ILE A 317 -13.86 2.77 0.32
C ILE A 317 -13.75 4.14 0.97
N GLU A 318 -13.75 4.16 2.30
CA GLU A 318 -13.69 5.40 3.07
C GLU A 318 -12.28 5.57 3.62
N GLU A 319 -11.58 6.61 3.16
CA GLU A 319 -10.25 6.97 3.65
C GLU A 319 -10.29 8.28 4.44
N SER A 320 -9.72 8.27 5.65
CA SER A 320 -9.45 9.50 6.41
C SER A 320 -7.97 9.89 6.31
N MET A 321 -7.68 11.18 6.14
CA MET A 321 -6.31 11.75 6.31
C MET A 321 -6.17 12.64 7.54
N ASN A 322 -7.18 12.66 8.42
CA ASN A 322 -7.20 13.46 9.65
C ASN A 322 -6.97 12.61 10.90
N ALA A 323 -6.82 11.30 10.74
CA ALA A 323 -6.72 10.37 11.84
C ALA A 323 -5.41 10.51 12.62
N HIS A 324 -5.38 9.86 13.79
CA HIS A 324 -4.22 9.79 14.65
C HIS A 324 -3.82 8.33 14.91
N ILE A 325 -2.53 8.03 14.88
CA ILE A 325 -1.98 6.70 15.15
C ILE A 325 -1.05 6.80 16.36
N GLN A 326 -1.52 6.36 17.53
CA GLN A 326 -0.65 6.15 18.67
C GLN A 326 0.11 4.84 18.49
N VAL A 327 1.43 4.89 18.64
CA VAL A 327 2.33 3.74 18.48
C VAL A 327 3.18 3.57 19.72
N GLN A 328 3.37 2.32 20.13
CA GLN A 328 4.37 1.93 21.12
C GLN A 328 5.16 0.73 20.59
N LEU A 329 6.48 0.87 20.49
CA LEU A 329 7.42 -0.17 20.06
C LEU A 329 8.40 -0.46 21.21
N THR A 330 8.50 -1.73 21.59
CA THR A 330 9.30 -2.17 22.74
C THR A 330 10.26 -3.28 22.34
N ASP A 331 11.53 -3.17 22.75
CA ASP A 331 12.51 -4.26 22.70
C ASP A 331 12.19 -5.30 23.77
N LYS A 332 11.90 -6.53 23.36
CA LYS A 332 11.47 -7.61 24.27
C LYS A 332 12.58 -8.16 25.14
N LYS A 333 13.85 -7.99 24.77
CA LYS A 333 15.00 -8.51 25.52
C LYS A 333 15.31 -7.60 26.71
N THR A 334 15.23 -6.29 26.49
CA THR A 334 15.60 -5.26 27.48
C THR A 334 14.39 -4.67 28.19
N GLY A 335 13.19 -4.79 27.61
CA GLY A 335 11.97 -4.12 28.08
C GLY A 335 11.94 -2.62 27.75
N LYS A 336 12.93 -2.11 27.01
CA LYS A 336 13.03 -0.68 26.68
C LYS A 336 12.03 -0.29 25.60
N ILE A 337 11.31 0.81 25.84
CA ILE A 337 10.50 1.48 24.82
C ILE A 337 11.44 2.17 23.83
N ILE A 338 11.36 1.77 22.56
CA ILE A 338 12.12 2.34 21.45
C ILE A 338 11.39 3.57 20.91
N LEU A 339 10.07 3.47 20.78
CA LEU A 339 9.19 4.53 20.30
C LEU A 339 7.89 4.51 21.09
N GLU A 340 7.46 5.67 21.54
CA GLU A 340 6.11 5.93 22.06
C GLU A 340 5.71 7.32 21.61
N ASP A 341 4.80 7.40 20.64
CA ASP A 341 4.47 8.65 19.96
C ASP A 341 3.08 8.58 19.30
N ILE A 342 2.58 9.73 18.86
CA ILE A 342 1.30 9.87 18.15
C ILE A 342 1.56 10.49 16.78
N GLY A 343 1.31 9.70 15.74
CA GLY A 343 1.34 10.14 14.35
C GLY A 343 0.06 10.89 14.02
N SER A 344 0.18 12.11 13.51
CA SER A 344 -0.93 12.92 13.01
C SER A 344 -1.11 12.71 11.51
N SER A 345 -2.13 13.35 10.92
CA SER A 345 -2.39 13.31 9.47
C SER A 345 -2.41 11.89 8.90
N ALA A 346 -2.93 10.96 9.70
CA ALA A 346 -2.87 9.55 9.38
C ALA A 346 -3.93 9.20 8.33
N GLY A 347 -3.50 8.37 7.38
CA GLY A 347 -4.36 7.61 6.49
C GLY A 347 -4.97 6.46 7.29
N ILE A 348 -6.30 6.27 7.26
CA ILE A 348 -6.95 5.07 7.80
C ILE A 348 -8.10 4.67 6.88
N GLU A 349 -8.14 3.37 6.58
CA GLU A 349 -9.23 2.70 5.87
C GLU A 349 -9.67 1.47 6.68
N VAL A 350 -10.98 1.31 6.83
CA VAL A 350 -11.61 0.10 7.37
C VAL A 350 -12.72 -0.27 6.39
N ALA A 351 -12.52 -1.36 5.65
CA ALA A 351 -13.39 -1.70 4.53
C ALA A 351 -13.76 -3.19 4.50
N GLY A 352 -14.87 -3.47 3.83
CA GLY A 352 -15.41 -4.83 3.71
C GLY A 352 -15.88 -5.43 5.04
N ASN A 353 -15.93 -6.76 5.09
CA ASN A 353 -16.34 -7.51 6.28
C ASN A 353 -15.20 -7.60 7.30
N HIS A 354 -14.91 -6.47 7.94
CA HIS A 354 -13.81 -6.30 8.89
C HIS A 354 -14.02 -7.09 10.20
N GLU A 355 -15.24 -7.56 10.51
CA GLU A 355 -15.50 -8.45 11.65
C GLU A 355 -14.71 -9.76 11.55
N LEU A 356 -14.37 -10.20 10.33
CA LEU A 356 -13.55 -11.38 10.09
C LEU A 356 -12.09 -11.23 10.56
N LEU A 357 -11.65 -10.00 10.83
CA LEU A 357 -10.28 -9.68 11.21
C LEU A 357 -10.06 -9.68 12.73
N LEU A 358 -11.15 -9.74 13.50
CA LEU A 358 -11.12 -9.59 14.95
C LEU A 358 -10.42 -10.77 15.62
N LYS A 359 -9.62 -10.48 16.66
CA LYS A 359 -8.81 -11.48 17.33
C LYS A 359 -8.59 -11.21 18.82
#